data_AF-A0A9W6UB73-F1
#
_entry.id   AF-A0A9W6UB73-F1
#
_cell.length_a   1.000
_cell.length_b   1.000
_cell.length_c   1.000
_cell.angle_alpha   90.00
_cell.angle_beta   90.00
_cell.angle_gamma   90.00
#
_symmetry.space_group_name_H-M   'P 1'
#
loop_
_entity.id
_entity.type
_entity.pdbx_description
1 polymer ?
#
loop_
_entity_poly.entity_id
_entity_poly.type
_entity_poly.pdbx_seq_one_letter_code
_entity_poly.pdbx_strand_id
1 'polypeptide(L)'
;MNRRCRLTDTPVKLPVDDSNESIWPVPADYIKQVLGDVDTFRCLPKEIPLLDYENSTDGYTKETSPWSTAQDCFWPVDDTDELLCAASGQSGNHACSSGMTCGSDYDAFGNPRFNHHKAMDFALYRTSLNWGLTTFDNIGRAFFTIFQSITQEGWTSIMYMVMDSSQPTIGAIFFVVLIIFASFFVMNLTLAVISEEFNLDQKPGKTAAQKREEERKAKLEKEKAEKLARDHWLNAVVSHKLFAGFIMAVILANTAVLSLDHYPMPTQMDEDLEIVNFALSCVFVIEMVMKLFGLGLRQYSRDKFNLFDAFIVTMGLLEMIASPPSFMSSNPPKKGAVSALRSFRLFRVFKLARDWKSLRELLEMIARAVASITNFGVLLFLFIYIYALVGVQVGTLHGSIVPFKTHLLGLHAQFFGNTMRFDDEGYPTPFTLEGFWDGTVNMKNRYRHTASQFLS
;
A
#
# COMPACT_ATOMS: atom_id res chain seq x y z
N MET A 1 -24.99 5.25 -8.83
CA MET A 1 -24.44 3.86 -8.91
C MET A 1 -25.04 3.01 -7.79
N ASN A 2 -26.36 3.02 -7.62
CA ASN A 2 -26.95 2.78 -6.29
C ASN A 2 -27.77 1.49 -6.25
N ARG A 3 -27.43 0.51 -7.09
CA ARG A 3 -28.22 -0.69 -7.29
C ARG A 3 -27.64 -1.87 -6.51
N ARG A 4 -28.42 -2.41 -5.57
CA ARG A 4 -28.07 -3.59 -4.78
C ARG A 4 -29.18 -4.62 -4.82
N CYS A 5 -28.82 -5.87 -4.51
CA CYS A 5 -29.78 -6.94 -4.36
C CYS A 5 -30.58 -6.78 -3.07
N ARG A 6 -31.90 -6.81 -3.23
CA ARG A 6 -32.88 -6.57 -2.18
C ARG A 6 -33.61 -7.86 -1.86
N LEU A 7 -33.95 -8.01 -0.59
CA LEU A 7 -34.72 -9.15 -0.11
C LEU A 7 -36.23 -9.00 -0.40
N THR A 8 -36.68 -7.79 -0.75
CA THR A 8 -38.09 -7.49 -1.07
C THR A 8 -38.21 -6.73 -2.40
N ASP A 9 -39.27 -7.03 -3.14
CA ASP A 9 -39.58 -6.36 -4.42
C ASP A 9 -39.97 -4.88 -4.23
N THR A 10 -40.46 -4.52 -3.05
CA THR A 10 -40.95 -3.16 -2.76
C THR A 10 -40.33 -2.61 -1.47
N PRO A 11 -40.20 -1.28 -1.35
CA PRO A 11 -39.69 -0.66 -0.14
C PRO A 11 -40.73 -0.75 0.96
N VAL A 12 -40.25 -0.91 2.19
CA VAL A 12 -41.08 -1.19 3.37
C VAL A 12 -40.96 -0.05 4.38
N LYS A 13 -41.99 0.10 5.22
CA LYS A 13 -42.03 1.14 6.24
C LYS A 13 -40.93 0.93 7.27
N LEU A 14 -40.27 2.02 7.68
CA LEU A 14 -39.37 1.99 8.82
C LEU A 14 -40.16 1.65 10.09
N PRO A 15 -39.63 0.78 10.97
CA PRO A 15 -40.23 0.57 12.28
C PRO A 15 -40.20 1.88 13.06
N VAL A 16 -41.26 2.16 13.80
CA VAL A 16 -41.36 3.33 14.68
C VAL A 16 -41.41 2.88 16.14
N ASP A 17 -40.84 3.68 17.03
CA ASP A 17 -40.92 3.46 18.47
C ASP A 17 -42.26 3.95 19.06
N ASP A 18 -42.43 3.80 20.38
CA ASP A 18 -43.62 4.26 21.10
C ASP A 18 -43.80 5.79 21.05
N SER A 19 -42.74 6.54 20.73
CA SER A 19 -42.73 7.99 20.50
C SER A 19 -43.00 8.38 19.04
N ASN A 20 -43.26 7.41 18.16
CA ASN A 20 -43.44 7.59 16.72
C ASN A 20 -42.18 8.15 16.01
N GLU A 21 -40.99 7.85 16.53
CA GLU A 21 -39.69 8.11 15.91
C GLU A 21 -39.20 6.87 15.15
N SER A 22 -38.57 7.06 13.99
CA SER A 22 -38.06 5.97 13.16
C SER A 22 -36.87 5.27 13.82
N ILE A 23 -36.93 3.95 13.95
CA ILE A 23 -35.87 3.12 14.52
C ILE A 23 -34.88 2.70 13.42
N TRP A 24 -33.60 2.96 13.66
CA TRP A 24 -32.49 2.52 12.83
C TRP A 24 -31.28 2.20 13.74
N PRO A 25 -30.52 1.10 13.55
CA PRO A 25 -30.69 0.01 12.58
C PRO A 25 -32.01 -0.71 12.77
N VAL A 26 -32.55 -1.21 11.65
CA VAL A 26 -33.76 -2.01 11.69
C VAL A 26 -33.47 -3.34 12.40
N PRO A 27 -34.21 -3.70 13.47
CA PRO A 27 -33.99 -4.96 14.19
C PRO A 27 -34.18 -6.17 13.27
N ALA A 28 -33.32 -7.18 13.41
CA ALA A 28 -33.38 -8.40 12.59
C ALA A 28 -34.74 -9.13 12.69
N ASP A 29 -35.40 -9.05 13.83
CA ASP A 29 -36.72 -9.67 14.03
C ASP A 29 -37.84 -8.93 13.27
N TYR A 30 -37.72 -7.61 13.10
CA TYR A 30 -38.63 -6.84 12.23
C TYR A 30 -38.43 -7.22 10.76
N ILE A 31 -37.16 -7.38 10.33
CA ILE A 31 -36.86 -7.83 8.96
C ILE A 31 -37.48 -9.22 8.70
N LYS A 32 -37.39 -10.17 9.66
CA LYS A 32 -38.04 -11.48 9.53
C LYS A 32 -39.56 -11.39 9.41
N GLN A 33 -40.21 -10.49 10.15
CA GLN A 33 -41.66 -10.27 10.04
C GLN A 33 -42.04 -9.69 8.67
N VAL A 34 -41.27 -8.71 8.20
CA VAL A 34 -41.43 -8.12 6.87
C VAL A 34 -41.31 -9.17 5.77
N LEU A 35 -40.32 -10.06 5.86
CA LEU A 35 -40.13 -11.15 4.88
C LEU A 35 -41.24 -12.21 4.95
N GLY A 36 -41.94 -12.33 6.08
CA GLY A 36 -43.09 -13.22 6.24
C GLY A 36 -44.37 -12.70 5.57
N ASP A 37 -44.57 -11.38 5.54
CA ASP A 37 -45.74 -10.74 4.91
C ASP A 37 -45.39 -9.33 4.37
N VAL A 38 -44.74 -9.28 3.20
CA VAL A 38 -44.25 -8.02 2.60
C VAL A 38 -45.38 -7.04 2.30
N ASP A 39 -46.57 -7.53 1.92
CA ASP A 39 -47.67 -6.68 1.45
C ASP A 39 -48.24 -5.78 2.56
N THR A 40 -48.18 -6.20 3.84
CA THR A 40 -48.63 -5.39 4.99
C THR A 40 -47.67 -4.25 5.34
N PHE A 41 -46.38 -4.44 5.11
CA PHE A 41 -45.34 -3.47 5.45
C PHE A 41 -44.95 -2.55 4.28
N ARG A 42 -45.63 -2.65 3.14
CA ARG A 42 -45.36 -1.80 1.96
C ARG A 42 -45.40 -0.31 2.31
N CYS A 43 -44.40 0.41 1.82
CA CYS A 43 -44.30 1.86 1.95
C CYS A 43 -45.44 2.58 1.20
N LEU A 44 -45.70 2.16 -0.04
CA LEU A 44 -46.75 2.70 -0.90
C LEU A 44 -47.84 1.64 -1.15
N PRO A 45 -49.10 2.07 -1.37
CA PRO A 45 -50.19 1.18 -1.77
C PRO A 45 -49.85 0.33 -3.01
N LYS A 46 -50.43 -0.88 -3.10
CA LYS A 46 -50.12 -1.88 -4.13
C LYS A 46 -50.46 -1.42 -5.55
N GLU A 47 -51.37 -0.46 -5.67
CA GLU A 47 -51.82 0.13 -6.92
C GLU A 47 -50.78 1.08 -7.54
N ILE A 48 -49.82 1.54 -6.75
CA ILE A 48 -48.79 2.48 -7.18
C ILE A 48 -47.58 1.71 -7.74
N PRO A 49 -47.17 1.95 -9.01
CA PRO A 49 -45.99 1.32 -9.56
C PRO A 49 -44.70 1.84 -8.90
N LEU A 50 -43.68 0.99 -8.84
CA LEU A 50 -42.41 1.31 -8.18
C LEU A 50 -41.58 2.39 -8.93
N LEU A 51 -41.93 2.71 -10.18
CA LEU A 51 -41.21 3.66 -11.06
C LEU A 51 -39.71 3.40 -11.12
N ASP A 52 -39.33 2.15 -11.41
CA ASP A 52 -37.94 1.83 -11.76
C ASP A 52 -37.61 2.32 -13.17
N TYR A 53 -36.32 2.53 -13.43
CA TYR A 53 -35.81 3.03 -14.71
C TYR A 53 -36.26 2.20 -15.93
N GLU A 54 -36.74 0.97 -15.72
CA GLU A 54 -37.12 0.00 -16.75
C GLU A 54 -38.61 -0.01 -17.08
N ASN A 55 -39.48 0.45 -16.18
CA ASN A 55 -40.93 0.47 -16.40
C ASN A 55 -41.40 1.81 -16.97
N SER A 56 -42.41 1.76 -17.84
CA SER A 56 -42.89 2.96 -18.52
C SER A 56 -43.37 4.00 -17.51
N THR A 57 -42.84 5.21 -17.64
CA THR A 57 -43.14 6.38 -16.83
C THR A 57 -44.43 7.06 -17.27
N ASP A 58 -45.28 6.37 -18.03
CA ASP A 58 -46.43 6.94 -18.73
C ASP A 58 -47.40 7.58 -17.73
N GLY A 59 -47.42 8.91 -17.70
CA GLY A 59 -48.28 9.71 -16.83
C GLY A 59 -47.61 10.33 -15.61
N TYR A 60 -46.36 9.99 -15.30
CA TYR A 60 -45.62 10.58 -14.19
C TYR A 60 -44.53 11.53 -14.70
N THR A 61 -44.38 12.68 -14.03
CA THR A 61 -43.23 13.58 -14.14
C THR A 61 -42.45 13.53 -12.84
N LYS A 62 -41.31 14.21 -12.79
CA LYS A 62 -40.50 14.30 -11.57
C LYS A 62 -41.31 14.84 -10.38
N GLU A 63 -42.21 15.78 -10.63
CA GLU A 63 -43.04 16.46 -9.63
C GLU A 63 -44.30 15.68 -9.28
N THR A 64 -44.84 14.88 -10.20
CA THR A 64 -46.05 14.07 -9.96
C THR A 64 -45.75 12.64 -9.54
N SER A 65 -44.46 12.26 -9.50
CA SER A 65 -44.00 10.98 -8.97
C SER A 65 -44.52 10.75 -7.55
N PRO A 66 -44.96 9.52 -7.20
CA PRO A 66 -45.24 9.12 -5.82
C PRO A 66 -44.04 9.34 -4.88
N TRP A 67 -42.83 9.41 -5.44
CA TRP A 67 -41.56 9.67 -4.74
C TRP A 67 -41.09 11.12 -4.86
N SER A 68 -41.93 12.04 -5.36
CA SER A 68 -41.63 13.49 -5.36
C SER A 68 -41.35 14.03 -3.96
N THR A 69 -41.95 13.39 -2.94
CA THR A 69 -41.63 13.57 -1.52
C THR A 69 -41.10 12.26 -0.96
N ALA A 70 -39.93 12.32 -0.34
CA ALA A 70 -39.28 11.15 0.25
C ALA A 70 -40.10 10.63 1.44
N GLN A 71 -40.14 9.31 1.62
CA GLN A 71 -40.96 8.65 2.65
C GLN A 71 -40.08 8.02 3.74
N ASP A 72 -40.63 7.78 4.93
CA ASP A 72 -39.95 7.09 6.02
C ASP A 72 -39.97 5.57 5.81
N CYS A 73 -39.22 5.14 4.80
CA CYS A 73 -39.14 3.76 4.35
C CYS A 73 -37.69 3.35 4.12
N PHE A 74 -37.46 2.06 3.94
CA PHE A 74 -36.14 1.52 3.59
C PHE A 74 -36.28 0.24 2.75
N TRP A 75 -35.15 -0.23 2.22
CA TRP A 75 -35.06 -1.54 1.58
C TRP A 75 -34.19 -2.49 2.41
N PRO A 76 -34.71 -3.68 2.75
CA PRO A 76 -33.86 -4.77 3.23
C PRO A 76 -32.94 -5.22 2.10
N VAL A 77 -31.64 -5.07 2.31
CA VAL A 77 -30.57 -5.43 1.36
C VAL A 77 -29.98 -6.77 1.78
N ASP A 78 -29.54 -7.58 0.82
CA ASP A 78 -28.75 -8.77 1.13
C ASP A 78 -27.34 -8.35 1.60
N ASP A 79 -27.05 -8.60 2.87
CA ASP A 79 -25.75 -8.31 3.44
C ASP A 79 -24.66 -9.30 3.03
N THR A 80 -25.00 -10.42 2.39
CA THR A 80 -24.00 -11.38 1.89
C THR A 80 -23.45 -11.00 0.52
N ASP A 81 -24.20 -10.22 -0.25
CA ASP A 81 -23.84 -9.78 -1.59
C ASP A 81 -23.22 -8.39 -1.57
N GLU A 82 -21.90 -8.32 -1.79
CA GLU A 82 -21.10 -7.08 -1.72
C GLU A 82 -20.98 -6.30 -3.03
N LEU A 83 -21.65 -6.77 -4.08
CA LEU A 83 -21.55 -6.21 -5.42
C LEU A 83 -22.75 -5.32 -5.77
N LEU A 84 -22.55 -4.46 -6.77
CA LEU A 84 -23.67 -3.77 -7.40
C LEU A 84 -24.37 -4.72 -8.36
N CYS A 85 -25.68 -4.62 -8.46
CA CYS A 85 -26.46 -5.50 -9.33
C CYS A 85 -26.89 -4.81 -10.62
N ALA A 86 -27.05 -5.62 -11.66
CA ALA A 86 -27.77 -5.29 -12.87
C ALA A 86 -29.25 -5.66 -12.73
N ALA A 87 -30.13 -4.80 -13.23
CA ALA A 87 -31.55 -5.09 -13.27
C ALA A 87 -31.90 -6.09 -14.39
N SER A 88 -33.08 -6.71 -14.29
CA SER A 88 -33.48 -7.80 -15.17
C SER A 88 -33.58 -7.35 -16.63
N GLY A 89 -32.68 -7.85 -17.47
CA GLY A 89 -32.58 -7.47 -18.89
C GLY A 89 -31.41 -6.53 -19.22
N GLN A 90 -30.65 -6.08 -18.21
CA GLN A 90 -29.38 -5.40 -18.43
C GLN A 90 -28.23 -6.39 -18.56
N SER A 91 -27.15 -5.96 -19.21
CA SER A 91 -26.01 -6.80 -19.53
C SER A 91 -24.93 -6.83 -18.45
N GLY A 92 -25.18 -6.27 -17.27
CA GLY A 92 -24.20 -6.20 -16.18
C GLY A 92 -23.78 -7.59 -15.72
N ASN A 93 -22.55 -7.69 -15.22
CA ASN A 93 -21.94 -8.97 -14.89
C ASN A 93 -22.55 -9.65 -13.66
N HIS A 94 -23.21 -8.88 -12.78
CA HIS A 94 -23.75 -9.38 -11.53
C HIS A 94 -25.27 -9.28 -11.51
N ALA A 95 -25.92 -10.41 -11.24
CA ALA A 95 -27.37 -10.52 -11.13
C ALA A 95 -27.74 -11.11 -9.76
N CYS A 96 -28.87 -10.66 -9.21
CA CYS A 96 -29.33 -11.10 -7.90
C CYS A 96 -29.76 -12.57 -7.88
N SER A 97 -29.64 -13.20 -6.71
CA SER A 97 -30.09 -14.57 -6.45
C SER A 97 -31.61 -14.74 -6.63
N SER A 98 -32.06 -16.00 -6.81
CA SER A 98 -33.49 -16.30 -7.00
C SER A 98 -34.34 -15.84 -5.81
N GLY A 99 -35.36 -15.03 -6.08
CA GLY A 99 -36.24 -14.42 -5.06
C GLY A 99 -35.77 -13.04 -4.56
N MET A 100 -34.66 -12.52 -5.07
CA MET A 100 -34.19 -11.16 -4.81
C MET A 100 -34.32 -10.30 -6.06
N THR A 101 -34.46 -8.98 -5.87
CA THR A 101 -34.54 -8.03 -6.99
C THR A 101 -33.45 -6.97 -6.89
N CYS A 102 -32.99 -6.53 -8.05
CA CYS A 102 -32.07 -5.43 -8.15
C CYS A 102 -32.84 -4.12 -8.23
N GLY A 103 -32.49 -3.12 -7.42
CA GLY A 103 -33.00 -1.77 -7.67
C GLY A 103 -32.24 -0.66 -6.96
N SER A 104 -32.66 0.58 -7.23
CA SER A 104 -32.03 1.83 -6.76
C SER A 104 -32.84 2.57 -5.69
N ASP A 105 -32.18 3.25 -4.75
CA ASP A 105 -32.80 4.11 -3.71
C ASP A 105 -33.40 5.41 -4.27
N TYR A 106 -33.31 5.57 -5.59
CA TYR A 106 -33.85 6.67 -6.36
C TYR A 106 -34.91 6.15 -7.34
N ASP A 107 -35.91 6.97 -7.67
CA ASP A 107 -36.87 6.67 -8.73
C ASP A 107 -36.25 6.87 -10.13
N ALA A 108 -37.01 6.53 -11.18
CA ALA A 108 -36.60 6.72 -12.58
C ALA A 108 -36.23 8.18 -12.94
N PHE A 109 -36.70 9.17 -12.17
CA PHE A 109 -36.45 10.60 -12.37
C PHE A 109 -35.34 11.17 -11.46
N GLY A 110 -34.74 10.33 -10.61
CA GLY A 110 -33.69 10.71 -9.68
C GLY A 110 -34.21 11.37 -8.39
N ASN A 111 -35.48 11.23 -8.04
CA ASN A 111 -36.00 11.62 -6.73
C ASN A 111 -35.57 10.60 -5.67
N PRO A 112 -35.13 11.04 -4.47
CA PRO A 112 -34.82 10.13 -3.37
C PRO A 112 -36.09 9.48 -2.83
N ARG A 113 -36.07 8.16 -2.63
CA ARG A 113 -37.24 7.43 -2.12
C ARG A 113 -37.36 7.54 -0.60
N PHE A 114 -36.23 7.60 0.10
CA PHE A 114 -36.19 7.57 1.56
C PHE A 114 -35.83 8.92 2.16
N ASN A 115 -36.58 9.33 3.18
CA ASN A 115 -36.34 10.55 3.93
C ASN A 115 -35.18 10.36 4.94
N HIS A 116 -35.04 9.17 5.50
CA HIS A 116 -34.00 8.85 6.47
C HIS A 116 -32.61 8.70 5.81
N HIS A 117 -31.67 9.60 6.13
CA HIS A 117 -30.35 9.65 5.48
C HIS A 117 -29.52 8.36 5.67
N LYS A 118 -29.57 7.72 6.85
CA LYS A 118 -28.85 6.45 7.07
C LYS A 118 -29.40 5.33 6.17
N ALA A 119 -30.70 5.36 5.83
CA ALA A 119 -31.32 4.37 4.95
C ALA A 119 -30.91 4.57 3.48
N MET A 120 -30.74 5.82 3.04
CA MET A 120 -30.24 6.16 1.70
C MET A 120 -28.80 5.71 1.46
N ASP A 121 -27.95 5.78 2.48
CA ASP A 121 -26.54 5.42 2.33
C ASP A 121 -26.28 3.92 2.60
N PHE A 122 -27.17 3.24 3.34
CA PHE A 122 -26.98 1.86 3.79
C PHE A 122 -26.61 0.90 2.66
N ALA A 123 -27.29 1.01 1.52
CA ALA A 123 -27.06 0.15 0.36
C ALA A 123 -25.66 0.35 -0.26
N LEU A 124 -24.95 1.45 0.00
CA LEU A 124 -23.59 1.69 -0.53
C LEU A 124 -22.54 1.67 0.56
N TYR A 125 -22.97 1.52 1.81
CA TYR A 125 -22.13 1.60 2.98
C TYR A 125 -21.38 0.29 3.23
N ARG A 126 -20.55 -0.12 2.27
CA ARG A 126 -19.70 -1.31 2.33
C ARG A 126 -18.28 -0.96 1.95
N THR A 127 -17.32 -1.69 2.51
CA THR A 127 -15.89 -1.54 2.18
C THR A 127 -15.61 -1.84 0.72
N SER A 128 -16.30 -2.84 0.14
CA SER A 128 -16.21 -3.19 -1.28
C SER A 128 -16.66 -2.06 -2.22
N LEU A 129 -17.56 -1.20 -1.75
CA LEU A 129 -18.16 -0.09 -2.52
C LEU A 129 -17.62 1.29 -2.12
N ASN A 130 -16.47 1.31 -1.42
CA ASN A 130 -15.84 2.54 -0.92
C ASN A 130 -16.82 3.45 -0.14
N TRP A 131 -17.73 2.85 0.63
CA TRP A 131 -18.72 3.59 1.44
C TRP A 131 -19.55 4.61 0.63
N GLY A 132 -19.80 4.35 -0.65
CA GLY A 132 -20.57 5.24 -1.52
C GLY A 132 -19.83 6.50 -1.98
N LEU A 133 -18.52 6.59 -1.76
CA LEU A 133 -17.71 7.74 -2.20
C LEU A 133 -17.47 7.74 -3.72
N THR A 134 -17.22 6.57 -4.30
CA THR A 134 -16.94 6.40 -5.73
C THR A 134 -18.25 6.33 -6.52
N THR A 135 -18.78 7.49 -6.90
CA THR A 135 -20.07 7.63 -7.60
C THR A 135 -20.00 8.68 -8.72
N PHE A 136 -20.87 8.56 -9.73
CA PHE A 136 -21.00 9.50 -10.85
C PHE A 136 -22.26 10.38 -10.76
N ASP A 137 -22.92 10.40 -9.60
CA ASP A 137 -24.23 11.02 -9.43
C ASP A 137 -24.16 12.56 -9.51
N ASN A 138 -23.00 13.16 -9.23
CA ASN A 138 -22.76 14.60 -9.30
C ASN A 138 -21.39 14.89 -9.92
N ILE A 139 -21.25 16.06 -10.57
CA ILE A 139 -19.99 16.44 -11.24
C ILE A 139 -18.77 16.44 -10.32
N GLY A 140 -18.91 16.84 -9.06
CA GLY A 140 -17.80 16.84 -8.09
C GLY A 140 -17.36 15.42 -7.71
N ARG A 141 -18.31 14.49 -7.50
CA ARG A 141 -18.02 13.09 -7.19
C ARG A 141 -17.48 12.34 -8.41
N ALA A 142 -18.01 12.65 -9.60
CA ALA A 142 -17.51 12.15 -10.87
C ALA A 142 -16.07 12.63 -11.12
N PHE A 143 -15.78 13.92 -10.88
CA PHE A 143 -14.42 14.45 -10.96
C PHE A 143 -13.46 13.72 -10.02
N PHE A 144 -13.86 13.51 -8.76
CA PHE A 144 -13.04 12.76 -7.80
C PHE A 144 -12.77 11.32 -8.25
N THR A 145 -13.81 10.61 -8.71
CA THR A 145 -13.72 9.22 -9.18
C THR A 145 -12.84 9.10 -10.43
N ILE A 146 -12.95 10.03 -11.37
CA ILE A 146 -12.09 10.11 -12.56
C ILE A 146 -10.66 10.49 -12.17
N PHE A 147 -10.47 11.44 -11.26
CA PHE A 147 -9.15 11.84 -10.78
C PHE A 147 -8.42 10.67 -10.12
N GLN A 148 -9.10 9.95 -9.22
CA GLN A 148 -8.58 8.71 -8.63
C GLN A 148 -8.23 7.66 -9.70
N SER A 149 -9.05 7.56 -10.75
CA SER A 149 -8.76 6.64 -11.85
C SER A 149 -7.51 7.06 -12.63
N ILE A 150 -7.35 8.35 -12.93
CA ILE A 150 -6.19 8.91 -13.66
C ILE A 150 -4.87 8.70 -12.91
N THR A 151 -4.89 8.71 -11.57
CA THR A 151 -3.70 8.39 -10.76
C THR A 151 -3.33 6.91 -10.77
N GLN A 152 -4.08 6.07 -11.49
CA GLN A 152 -3.90 4.61 -11.59
C GLN A 152 -4.08 3.85 -10.27
N GLU A 153 -4.79 4.45 -9.30
CA GLU A 153 -5.02 3.87 -7.97
C GLU A 153 -6.47 3.39 -7.83
N GLY A 154 -6.68 2.09 -7.63
CA GLY A 154 -8.02 1.50 -7.43
C GLY A 154 -9.00 1.64 -8.59
N TRP A 155 -8.53 2.02 -9.78
CA TRP A 155 -9.37 2.25 -10.98
C TRP A 155 -10.05 0.97 -11.48
N THR A 156 -9.43 -0.20 -11.29
CA THR A 156 -10.00 -1.50 -11.68
C THR A 156 -11.23 -1.84 -10.84
N SER A 157 -11.22 -1.53 -9.55
CA SER A 157 -12.39 -1.71 -8.66
C SER A 157 -13.56 -0.84 -9.12
N ILE A 158 -13.30 0.42 -9.50
CA ILE A 158 -14.32 1.32 -10.03
C ILE A 158 -14.86 0.80 -11.37
N MET A 159 -13.98 0.33 -12.25
CA MET A 159 -14.37 -0.29 -13.51
C MET A 159 -15.26 -1.51 -13.27
N TYR A 160 -14.90 -2.41 -12.36
CA TYR A 160 -15.71 -3.59 -12.03
C TYR A 160 -17.09 -3.21 -11.48
N MET A 161 -17.18 -2.22 -10.58
CA MET A 161 -18.48 -1.71 -10.11
C MET A 161 -19.38 -1.19 -11.26
N VAL A 162 -18.81 -0.54 -12.28
CA VAL A 162 -19.57 -0.14 -13.49
C VAL A 162 -19.99 -1.35 -14.32
N MET A 163 -19.10 -2.33 -14.46
CA MET A 163 -19.38 -3.55 -15.22
C MET A 163 -20.47 -4.40 -14.56
N ASP A 164 -20.49 -4.48 -13.24
CA ASP A 164 -21.47 -5.26 -12.49
C ASP A 164 -22.87 -4.63 -12.54
N SER A 165 -22.95 -3.29 -12.51
CA SER A 165 -24.22 -2.56 -12.44
C SER A 165 -24.90 -2.24 -13.77
N SER A 166 -24.14 -2.15 -14.87
CA SER A 166 -24.63 -1.58 -16.13
C SER A 166 -24.26 -2.41 -17.36
N GLN A 167 -23.28 -1.97 -18.15
CA GLN A 167 -22.82 -2.66 -19.36
C GLN A 167 -21.31 -2.93 -19.25
N PRO A 168 -20.90 -4.21 -19.13
CA PRO A 168 -19.52 -4.60 -18.88
C PRO A 168 -18.56 -4.13 -19.97
N THR A 169 -18.97 -4.26 -21.23
CA THR A 169 -18.14 -3.93 -22.38
C THR A 169 -17.87 -2.44 -22.48
N ILE A 170 -18.92 -1.61 -22.37
CA ILE A 170 -18.81 -0.15 -22.45
C ILE A 170 -18.02 0.38 -21.24
N GLY A 171 -18.31 -0.11 -20.04
CA GLY A 171 -17.58 0.26 -18.83
C GLY A 171 -16.09 -0.04 -18.94
N ALA A 172 -15.73 -1.26 -19.38
CA ALA A 172 -14.34 -1.64 -19.58
C ALA A 172 -13.63 -0.77 -20.62
N ILE A 173 -14.27 -0.53 -21.78
CA ILE A 173 -13.69 0.31 -22.84
C ILE A 173 -13.46 1.73 -22.33
N PHE A 174 -14.43 2.32 -21.62
CA PHE A 174 -14.32 3.66 -21.07
C PHE A 174 -13.09 3.81 -20.17
N PHE A 175 -12.93 2.93 -19.17
CA PHE A 175 -11.80 3.02 -18.24
C PHE A 175 -10.47 2.66 -18.91
N VAL A 176 -10.42 1.66 -19.79
CA VAL A 176 -9.16 1.32 -20.50
C VAL A 176 -8.69 2.48 -21.38
N VAL A 177 -9.59 3.12 -22.13
CA VAL A 177 -9.24 4.28 -22.97
C VAL A 177 -8.83 5.47 -22.10
N LEU A 178 -9.56 5.73 -21.01
CA LEU A 178 -9.24 6.78 -20.05
C LEU A 178 -7.82 6.60 -19.50
N ILE A 179 -7.46 5.39 -19.07
CA ILE A 179 -6.15 5.09 -18.49
C ILE A 179 -5.06 5.20 -19.54
N ILE A 180 -5.24 4.65 -20.74
CA ILE A 180 -4.24 4.75 -21.82
C ILE A 180 -3.97 6.22 -22.17
N PHE A 181 -5.04 7.01 -22.35
CA PHE A 181 -4.91 8.41 -22.70
C PHE A 181 -4.27 9.21 -21.56
N ALA A 182 -4.74 9.03 -20.34
CA ALA A 182 -4.25 9.76 -19.18
C ALA A 182 -2.81 9.38 -18.81
N SER A 183 -2.47 8.09 -18.80
CA SER A 183 -1.11 7.63 -18.49
C SER A 183 -0.11 8.11 -19.53
N PHE A 184 -0.48 8.05 -20.81
CA PHE A 184 0.38 8.56 -21.88
C PHE A 184 0.57 10.07 -21.76
N PHE A 185 -0.52 10.82 -21.55
CA PHE A 185 -0.46 12.27 -21.46
C PHE A 185 0.32 12.74 -20.22
N VAL A 186 -0.02 12.23 -19.03
CA VAL A 186 0.59 12.66 -17.76
C VAL A 186 2.07 12.29 -17.71
N MET A 187 2.45 11.05 -18.05
CA MET A 187 3.85 10.64 -17.99
C MET A 187 4.70 11.38 -19.01
N ASN A 188 4.22 11.57 -20.25
CA ASN A 188 5.02 12.25 -21.27
C ASN A 188 5.12 13.76 -21.00
N LEU A 189 4.05 14.41 -20.55
CA LEU A 189 4.10 15.83 -20.20
C LEU A 189 5.02 16.06 -19.00
N THR A 190 4.89 15.27 -17.94
CA THR A 190 5.72 15.43 -16.74
C THR A 190 7.19 15.13 -17.03
N LEU A 191 7.51 14.05 -17.75
CA LEU A 191 8.89 13.76 -18.14
C LEU A 191 9.49 14.82 -19.06
N ALA A 192 8.70 15.37 -19.99
CA ALA A 192 9.17 16.44 -20.88
C ALA A 192 9.53 17.70 -20.09
N VAL A 193 8.63 18.16 -19.22
CA VAL A 193 8.84 19.35 -18.38
C VAL A 193 10.02 19.13 -17.42
N ILE A 194 10.06 17.99 -16.75
CA ILE A 194 11.14 17.65 -15.81
C ILE A 194 12.49 17.56 -16.55
N SER A 195 12.53 16.93 -17.72
CA SER A 195 13.75 16.82 -18.53
C SER A 195 14.24 18.18 -19.00
N GLU A 196 13.34 19.06 -19.45
CA GLU A 196 13.70 20.41 -19.87
C GLU A 196 14.34 21.21 -18.72
N GLU A 197 13.72 21.18 -17.53
CA GLU A 197 14.24 21.87 -16.34
C GLU A 197 15.57 21.28 -15.83
N PHE A 198 15.70 19.94 -15.73
CA PHE A 198 16.96 19.33 -15.27
C PHE A 198 18.12 19.50 -16.25
N ASN A 199 17.84 19.64 -17.55
CA ASN A 199 18.88 19.91 -18.55
C ASN A 199 19.40 21.36 -18.49
N LEU A 200 18.62 22.31 -17.96
CA LEU A 200 19.05 23.70 -17.77
C LEU A 200 20.10 23.83 -16.66
N ASP A 201 19.95 23.06 -15.57
CA ASP A 201 20.86 23.09 -14.41
C ASP A 201 22.18 22.30 -14.60
N GLN A 202 22.25 21.40 -15.59
CA GLN A 202 23.46 20.60 -15.86
C GLN A 202 24.61 21.34 -16.59
N LYS A 203 24.53 22.67 -16.75
CA LYS A 203 25.67 23.47 -17.23
C LYS A 203 26.52 24.09 -16.12
N PRO A 204 27.27 23.30 -15.31
CA PRO A 204 28.56 23.74 -14.83
C PRO A 204 29.63 22.93 -15.56
N GLY A 205 30.18 23.51 -16.63
CA GLY A 205 31.40 22.98 -17.23
C GLY A 205 32.48 22.87 -16.16
N LYS A 206 33.14 21.70 -16.05
CA LYS A 206 34.27 21.51 -15.14
C LYS A 206 35.24 22.67 -15.29
N THR A 207 35.39 23.50 -14.25
CA THR A 207 36.32 24.64 -14.30
C THR A 207 37.73 24.10 -14.54
N ALA A 208 38.51 24.76 -15.41
CA ALA A 208 39.85 24.31 -15.79
C ALA A 208 40.79 24.07 -14.58
N ALA A 209 40.52 24.71 -13.44
CA ALA A 209 41.22 24.49 -12.18
C ALA A 209 41.02 23.07 -11.61
N GLN A 210 39.81 22.51 -11.67
CA GLN A 210 39.50 21.18 -11.11
C GLN A 210 40.10 20.06 -11.96
N LYS A 211 40.03 20.18 -13.30
CA LYS A 211 40.71 19.25 -14.22
C LYS A 211 42.24 19.22 -13.98
N ARG A 212 42.83 20.41 -13.80
CA ARG A 212 44.28 20.53 -13.52
C ARG A 212 44.66 19.96 -12.16
N GLU A 213 43.79 20.08 -11.15
CA GLU A 213 44.05 19.52 -9.82
C GLU A 213 43.93 17.99 -9.79
N GLU A 214 42.97 17.40 -10.52
CA GLU A 214 42.86 15.95 -10.72
C GLU A 214 44.07 15.38 -11.48
N GLU A 215 44.51 16.03 -12.56
CA GLU A 215 45.71 15.62 -13.30
C GLU A 215 46.99 15.71 -12.45
N ARG A 216 47.10 16.73 -11.58
CA ARG A 216 48.24 16.89 -10.66
C ARG A 216 48.24 15.83 -9.56
N LYS A 217 47.08 15.52 -8.98
CA LYS A 217 46.93 14.45 -7.97
C LYS A 217 47.21 13.08 -8.57
N ALA A 218 46.72 12.79 -9.78
CA ALA A 218 46.98 11.52 -10.48
C ALA A 218 48.47 11.30 -10.80
N LYS A 219 49.20 12.35 -11.21
CA LYS A 219 50.66 12.26 -11.43
C LYS A 219 51.43 12.01 -10.14
N LEU A 220 51.07 12.71 -9.05
CA LEU A 220 51.70 12.56 -7.73
C LEU A 220 51.40 11.19 -7.10
N GLU A 221 50.21 10.62 -7.35
CA GLU A 221 49.84 9.29 -6.87
C GLU A 221 50.53 8.17 -7.66
N LYS A 222 50.74 8.32 -8.97
CA LYS A 222 51.54 7.39 -9.78
C LYS A 222 52.99 7.32 -9.28
N GLU A 223 53.64 8.46 -9.06
CA GLU A 223 55.02 8.50 -8.54
C GLU A 223 55.14 7.94 -7.11
N LYS A 224 54.11 8.11 -6.26
CA LYS A 224 54.07 7.52 -4.91
C LYS A 224 53.79 6.01 -4.93
N ALA A 225 52.95 5.54 -5.84
CA ALA A 225 52.65 4.12 -6.02
C ALA A 225 53.87 3.35 -6.55
N GLU A 226 54.63 3.94 -7.48
CA GLU A 226 55.89 3.38 -8.00
C GLU A 226 56.99 3.31 -6.93
N LYS A 227 57.02 4.25 -5.96
CA LYS A 227 58.00 4.22 -4.84
C LYS A 227 57.68 3.23 -3.72
N LEU A 228 56.40 2.81 -3.57
CA LEU A 228 55.92 1.93 -2.50
C LEU A 228 55.92 0.45 -2.90
N ALA A 229 56.05 0.13 -4.20
CA ALA A 229 56.15 -1.22 -4.74
C ALA A 229 57.52 -1.89 -4.52
N ARG A 230 58.28 -1.48 -3.49
CA ARG A 230 59.52 -2.17 -3.08
C ARG A 230 59.20 -3.31 -2.10
N ASP A 231 58.87 -4.43 -2.74
CA ASP A 231 59.03 -5.85 -2.41
C ASP A 231 59.07 -6.35 -0.96
N HIS A 232 58.06 -7.18 -0.68
CA HIS A 232 58.18 -8.38 0.14
C HIS A 232 57.47 -9.51 -0.64
N TRP A 233 57.93 -10.76 -0.54
CA TRP A 233 57.38 -11.91 -1.28
C TRP A 233 55.86 -12.13 -1.09
N LEU A 234 55.29 -11.67 0.03
CA LEU A 234 53.85 -11.69 0.31
C LEU A 234 53.03 -10.79 -0.62
N ASN A 235 53.60 -9.68 -1.10
CA ASN A 235 52.95 -8.86 -2.11
C ASN A 235 52.82 -9.59 -3.44
N ALA A 236 53.73 -10.50 -3.78
CA ALA A 236 53.65 -11.31 -5.00
C ALA A 236 52.49 -12.33 -4.93
N VAL A 237 52.21 -12.89 -3.75
CA VAL A 237 51.09 -13.83 -3.56
C VAL A 237 49.74 -13.10 -3.60
N VAL A 238 49.60 -11.98 -2.88
CA VAL A 238 48.34 -11.21 -2.81
C VAL A 238 47.99 -10.52 -4.14
N SER A 239 49.00 -10.17 -4.94
CA SER A 239 48.80 -9.54 -6.27
C SER A 239 48.56 -10.54 -7.40
N HIS A 240 48.64 -11.86 -7.12
CA HIS A 240 48.48 -12.87 -8.15
C HIS A 240 47.02 -12.96 -8.64
N LYS A 241 46.81 -12.96 -9.96
CA LYS A 241 45.45 -12.99 -10.56
C LYS A 241 44.63 -14.21 -10.16
N LEU A 242 45.27 -15.35 -9.87
CA LEU A 242 44.57 -16.55 -9.39
C LEU A 242 44.02 -16.37 -7.96
N PHE A 243 44.68 -15.57 -7.11
CA PHE A 243 44.21 -15.31 -5.76
C PHE A 243 42.89 -14.52 -5.79
N ALA A 244 42.82 -13.48 -6.63
CA ALA A 244 41.58 -12.72 -6.84
C ALA A 244 40.45 -13.61 -7.43
N GLY A 245 40.76 -14.43 -8.44
CA GLY A 245 39.80 -15.38 -9.01
C GLY A 245 39.29 -16.42 -8.00
N PHE A 246 40.16 -16.92 -7.12
CA PHE A 246 39.77 -17.83 -6.03
C PHE A 246 38.81 -17.18 -5.04
N ILE A 247 39.12 -15.98 -4.55
CA ILE A 247 38.23 -15.24 -3.65
C ILE A 247 36.89 -14.95 -4.31
N MET A 248 36.89 -14.55 -5.58
CA MET A 248 35.67 -14.34 -6.35
C MET A 248 34.79 -15.60 -6.39
N ALA A 249 35.39 -16.77 -6.63
CA ALA A 249 34.68 -18.05 -6.60
C ALA A 249 34.11 -18.36 -5.21
N VAL A 250 34.85 -18.07 -4.14
CA VAL A 250 34.39 -18.23 -2.75
C VAL A 250 33.21 -17.30 -2.43
N ILE A 251 33.23 -16.05 -2.90
CA ILE A 251 32.10 -15.11 -2.73
C ILE A 251 30.86 -15.65 -3.44
N LEU A 252 30.99 -16.12 -4.67
CA LEU A 252 29.89 -16.71 -5.43
C LEU A 252 29.35 -17.98 -4.78
N ALA A 253 30.25 -18.87 -4.32
CA ALA A 253 29.87 -20.08 -3.58
C ALA A 253 29.11 -19.74 -2.29
N ASN A 254 29.59 -18.76 -1.51
CA ASN A 254 28.90 -18.28 -0.31
C ASN A 254 27.51 -17.71 -0.65
N THR A 255 27.40 -16.95 -1.73
CA THR A 255 26.11 -16.41 -2.19
C THR A 255 25.14 -17.53 -2.58
N ALA A 256 25.65 -18.56 -3.27
CA ALA A 256 24.85 -19.74 -3.63
C ALA A 256 24.39 -20.50 -2.39
N VAL A 257 25.27 -20.73 -1.41
CA VAL A 257 24.93 -21.38 -0.14
C VAL A 257 23.84 -20.61 0.62
N LEU A 258 23.92 -19.28 0.65
CA LEU A 258 22.88 -18.42 1.25
C LEU A 258 21.53 -18.52 0.52
N SER A 259 21.52 -18.82 -0.78
CA SER A 259 20.29 -18.98 -1.57
C SER A 259 19.60 -20.33 -1.43
N LEU A 260 20.24 -21.31 -0.78
CA LEU A 260 19.69 -22.65 -0.56
C LEU A 260 18.78 -22.74 0.68
N ASP A 261 18.77 -21.70 1.53
CA ASP A 261 17.93 -21.58 2.71
C ASP A 261 16.44 -21.45 2.30
N HIS A 262 15.59 -22.39 2.75
CA HIS A 262 14.16 -22.43 2.40
C HIS A 262 13.31 -23.05 3.50
N TYR A 263 12.03 -22.65 3.57
CA TYR A 263 11.07 -23.22 4.51
C TYR A 263 10.11 -24.19 3.81
N PRO A 264 9.87 -25.41 4.34
CA PRO A 264 10.48 -26.03 5.52
C PRO A 264 11.83 -26.70 5.22
N MET A 265 12.83 -26.50 6.09
CA MET A 265 14.18 -27.04 5.90
C MET A 265 14.41 -28.34 6.69
N PRO A 266 14.96 -29.40 6.09
CA PRO A 266 15.43 -30.57 6.83
C PRO A 266 16.57 -30.21 7.80
N THR A 267 16.54 -30.76 9.01
CA THR A 267 17.54 -30.45 10.06
C THR A 267 18.97 -30.74 9.64
N GLN A 268 19.18 -31.81 8.86
CA GLN A 268 20.50 -32.18 8.36
C GLN A 268 21.07 -31.15 7.37
N MET A 269 20.21 -30.59 6.51
CA MET A 269 20.63 -29.56 5.58
C MET A 269 20.94 -28.24 6.29
N ASP A 270 20.25 -27.93 7.40
CA ASP A 270 20.53 -26.76 8.25
C ASP A 270 21.91 -26.82 8.90
N GLU A 271 22.24 -27.98 9.48
CA GLU A 271 23.56 -28.22 10.06
C GLU A 271 24.66 -28.14 9.00
N ASP A 272 24.46 -28.76 7.83
CA ASP A 272 25.43 -28.74 6.73
C ASP A 272 25.67 -27.31 6.20
N LEU A 273 24.59 -26.54 5.98
CA LEU A 273 24.70 -25.14 5.53
C LEU A 273 25.38 -24.26 6.59
N GLU A 274 25.15 -24.50 7.88
CA GLU A 274 25.80 -23.77 8.97
C GLU A 274 27.32 -24.01 8.97
N ILE A 275 27.75 -25.26 8.79
CA ILE A 275 29.18 -25.64 8.71
C ILE A 275 29.84 -24.99 7.49
N VAL A 276 29.20 -25.06 6.32
CA VAL A 276 29.74 -24.46 5.09
C VAL A 276 29.85 -22.94 5.23
N ASN A 277 28.83 -22.27 5.79
CA ASN A 277 28.85 -20.83 6.04
C ASN A 277 29.96 -20.41 7.00
N PHE A 278 30.23 -21.22 8.04
CA PHE A 278 31.35 -20.99 8.94
C PHE A 278 32.70 -21.11 8.21
N ALA A 279 32.90 -22.18 7.44
CA ALA A 279 34.14 -22.42 6.69
C ALA A 279 34.43 -21.28 5.70
N LEU A 280 33.43 -20.83 4.94
CA LEU A 280 33.55 -19.72 4.00
C LEU A 280 33.83 -18.39 4.71
N SER A 281 33.28 -18.17 5.91
CA SER A 281 33.59 -17.00 6.73
C SER A 281 35.06 -16.97 7.17
N CYS A 282 35.61 -18.12 7.55
CA CYS A 282 37.03 -18.25 7.89
C CYS A 282 37.94 -17.89 6.71
N VAL A 283 37.59 -18.28 5.49
CA VAL A 283 38.34 -17.91 4.27
C VAL A 283 38.44 -16.39 4.13
N PHE A 284 37.35 -15.64 4.38
CA PHE A 284 37.38 -14.18 4.32
C PHE A 284 38.23 -13.53 5.43
N VAL A 285 38.27 -14.13 6.63
CA VAL A 285 39.16 -13.66 7.70
C VAL A 285 40.62 -13.87 7.30
N ILE A 286 40.97 -15.04 6.77
CA ILE A 286 42.33 -15.35 6.29
C ILE A 286 42.70 -14.40 5.16
N GLU A 287 41.81 -14.17 4.20
CA GLU A 287 42.00 -13.19 3.13
C GLU A 287 42.35 -11.80 3.67
N MET A 288 41.56 -11.30 4.63
CA MET A 288 41.78 -9.99 5.26
C MET A 288 43.15 -9.93 5.94
N VAL A 289 43.52 -10.95 6.71
CA VAL A 289 44.80 -11.04 7.40
C VAL A 289 45.97 -11.08 6.41
N MET A 290 45.87 -11.86 5.34
CA MET A 290 46.90 -11.92 4.28
C MET A 290 47.08 -10.56 3.59
N LYS A 291 45.99 -9.84 3.29
CA LYS A 291 46.07 -8.49 2.71
C LYS A 291 46.69 -7.47 3.66
N LEU A 292 46.36 -7.54 4.95
CA LEU A 292 46.91 -6.66 5.98
C LEU A 292 48.42 -6.83 6.12
N PHE A 293 48.91 -8.07 6.13
CA PHE A 293 50.35 -8.36 6.21
C PHE A 293 51.11 -8.10 4.89
N GLY A 294 50.49 -8.36 3.73
CA GLY A 294 51.12 -8.09 2.43
C GLY A 294 51.29 -6.59 2.14
N LEU A 295 50.19 -5.84 2.23
CA LEU A 295 50.15 -4.42 1.86
C LEU A 295 50.62 -3.49 2.99
N GLY A 296 50.52 -3.96 4.24
CA GLY A 296 50.70 -3.16 5.45
C GLY A 296 49.47 -2.30 5.80
N LEU A 297 49.30 -2.01 7.10
CA LEU A 297 48.13 -1.29 7.64
C LEU A 297 47.84 0.04 6.94
N ARG A 298 48.89 0.80 6.63
CA ARG A 298 48.75 2.15 6.06
C ARG A 298 48.25 2.14 4.61
N GLN A 299 48.74 1.19 3.81
CA GLN A 299 48.30 1.06 2.42
C GLN A 299 46.93 0.39 2.34
N TYR A 300 46.66 -0.58 3.22
CA TYR A 300 45.35 -1.23 3.33
C TYR A 300 44.24 -0.22 3.62
N SER A 301 44.41 0.63 4.64
CA SER A 301 43.39 1.62 5.04
C SER A 301 43.18 2.77 4.03
N ARG A 302 44.09 2.95 3.06
CA ARG A 302 43.95 4.00 2.04
C ARG A 302 43.00 3.59 0.92
N ASP A 303 42.82 2.29 0.68
CA ASP A 303 41.90 1.78 -0.33
C ASP A 303 40.50 1.59 0.26
N LYS A 304 39.51 2.32 -0.29
CA LYS A 304 38.12 2.29 0.16
C LYS A 304 37.50 0.89 0.06
N PHE A 305 37.87 0.10 -0.95
CA PHE A 305 37.33 -1.24 -1.14
C PHE A 305 37.90 -2.25 -0.15
N ASN A 306 39.18 -2.10 0.23
CA ASN A 306 39.77 -2.92 1.29
C ASN A 306 39.17 -2.56 2.66
N LEU A 307 38.91 -1.28 2.92
CA LEU A 307 38.21 -0.86 4.15
C LEU A 307 36.78 -1.42 4.22
N PHE A 308 36.05 -1.41 3.11
CA PHE A 308 34.72 -2.01 3.01
C PHE A 308 34.75 -3.53 3.21
N ASP A 309 35.75 -4.21 2.64
CA ASP A 309 35.99 -5.64 2.85
C ASP A 309 36.26 -5.96 4.34
N ALA A 310 37.14 -5.19 5.00
CA ALA A 310 37.35 -5.30 6.45
C ALA A 310 36.06 -5.07 7.26
N PHE A 311 35.25 -4.10 6.87
CA PHE A 311 33.96 -3.86 7.53
C PHE A 311 33.04 -5.08 7.43
N ILE A 312 32.93 -5.69 6.25
CA ILE A 312 32.13 -6.91 6.06
C ILE A 312 32.66 -8.08 6.90
N VAL A 313 33.99 -8.29 6.92
CA VAL A 313 34.62 -9.38 7.69
C VAL A 313 34.45 -9.18 9.19
N THR A 314 34.61 -7.94 9.68
CA THR A 314 34.43 -7.62 11.11
C THR A 314 32.99 -7.75 11.55
N MET A 315 32.01 -7.34 10.74
CA MET A 315 30.59 -7.58 11.01
C MET A 315 30.26 -9.08 11.04
N GLY A 316 30.83 -9.86 10.11
CA GLY A 316 30.71 -11.32 10.13
C GLY A 316 31.35 -11.97 11.36
N LEU A 317 32.45 -11.42 11.88
CA LEU A 317 33.08 -11.88 13.11
C LEU A 317 32.23 -11.55 14.34
N LEU A 318 31.67 -10.35 14.41
CA LEU A 318 30.74 -9.96 15.48
C LEU A 318 29.51 -10.86 15.50
N GLU A 319 29.00 -11.21 14.33
CA GLU A 319 27.91 -12.17 14.19
C GLU A 319 28.27 -13.55 14.74
N MET A 320 29.45 -14.08 14.39
CA MET A 320 29.97 -15.35 14.88
C MET A 320 30.15 -15.37 16.40
N ILE A 321 30.51 -14.23 17.00
CA ILE A 321 30.61 -14.09 18.46
C ILE A 321 29.21 -14.03 19.11
N ALA A 322 28.26 -13.33 18.50
CA ALA A 322 26.93 -13.11 19.04
C ALA A 322 26.00 -14.34 18.89
N SER A 323 26.15 -15.09 17.80
CA SER A 323 25.49 -16.37 17.55
C SER A 323 26.54 -17.38 17.10
N PRO A 324 27.27 -17.99 18.03
CA PRO A 324 28.22 -19.04 17.69
C PRO A 324 27.48 -20.21 17.03
N PRO A 325 28.13 -20.87 16.06
CA PRO A 325 27.54 -22.03 15.42
C PRO A 325 27.16 -23.12 16.43
N SER A 326 26.10 -23.86 16.14
CA SER A 326 25.56 -24.93 17.00
C SER A 326 26.63 -25.94 17.45
N PHE A 327 27.63 -26.22 16.60
CA PHE A 327 28.75 -27.12 16.90
C PHE A 327 29.80 -26.55 17.88
N MET A 328 29.84 -25.24 18.09
CA MET A 328 30.91 -24.54 18.84
C MET A 328 30.49 -24.13 20.25
N SER A 329 29.20 -24.03 20.52
CA SER A 329 28.64 -23.68 21.83
C SER A 329 27.32 -24.42 22.05
N SER A 330 27.22 -25.15 23.16
CA SER A 330 26.00 -25.84 23.60
C SER A 330 24.89 -24.90 24.09
N ASN A 331 25.15 -23.59 24.19
CA ASN A 331 24.12 -22.62 24.57
C ASN A 331 23.23 -22.29 23.35
N PRO A 332 21.89 -22.42 23.47
CA PRO A 332 20.99 -22.11 22.37
C PRO A 332 21.10 -20.62 21.99
N PRO A 333 21.16 -20.30 20.68
CA PRO A 333 21.29 -18.92 20.23
C PRO A 333 20.08 -18.10 20.69
N LYS A 334 20.34 -16.91 21.26
CA LYS A 334 19.28 -15.97 21.64
C LYS A 334 18.51 -15.56 20.37
N LYS A 335 17.30 -16.11 20.19
CA LYS A 335 16.38 -15.88 19.05
C LYS A 335 15.74 -14.47 19.09
N GLY A 336 16.56 -13.43 19.21
CA GLY A 336 16.14 -12.02 19.26
C GLY A 336 16.80 -11.17 18.17
N ALA A 337 17.06 -9.90 18.45
CA ALA A 337 17.70 -8.93 17.54
C ALA A 337 19.00 -9.43 16.89
N VAL A 338 19.69 -10.39 17.52
CA VAL A 338 20.89 -11.06 16.99
C VAL A 338 20.60 -11.83 15.69
N SER A 339 19.36 -12.29 15.47
CA SER A 339 18.97 -12.96 14.21
C SER A 339 19.06 -12.03 12.99
N ALA A 340 18.86 -10.73 13.17
CA ALA A 340 19.01 -9.76 12.09
C ALA A 340 20.48 -9.58 11.67
N LEU A 341 21.44 -9.89 12.56
CA LEU A 341 22.87 -9.84 12.22
C LEU A 341 23.24 -10.87 11.15
N ARG A 342 22.47 -11.96 11.02
CA ARG A 342 22.64 -12.96 9.96
C ARG A 342 22.41 -12.38 8.57
N SER A 343 21.54 -11.37 8.45
CA SER A 343 21.33 -10.65 7.19
C SER A 343 22.58 -9.88 6.76
N PHE A 344 23.51 -9.56 7.66
CA PHE A 344 24.76 -8.89 7.27
C PHE A 344 25.65 -9.76 6.39
N ARG A 345 25.49 -11.10 6.42
CA ARG A 345 26.19 -12.02 5.51
C ARG A 345 25.91 -11.70 4.03
N LEU A 346 24.73 -11.15 3.72
CA LEU A 346 24.37 -10.74 2.35
C LEU A 346 25.27 -9.61 1.83
N PHE A 347 25.83 -8.78 2.72
CA PHE A 347 26.73 -7.71 2.27
C PHE A 347 28.01 -8.24 1.65
N ARG A 348 28.40 -9.50 1.92
CA ARG A 348 29.55 -10.16 1.29
C ARG A 348 29.40 -10.24 -0.23
N VAL A 349 28.17 -10.28 -0.76
CA VAL A 349 27.89 -10.22 -2.20
C VAL A 349 28.43 -8.92 -2.81
N PHE A 350 28.43 -7.81 -2.07
CA PHE A 350 28.99 -6.55 -2.56
C PHE A 350 30.51 -6.59 -2.72
N LYS A 351 31.22 -7.58 -2.16
CA LYS A 351 32.65 -7.77 -2.46
C LYS A 351 32.89 -8.00 -3.96
N LEU A 352 31.90 -8.53 -4.70
CA LEU A 352 31.95 -8.68 -6.16
C LEU A 352 32.26 -7.35 -6.87
N ALA A 353 31.83 -6.23 -6.31
CA ALA A 353 32.04 -4.90 -6.89
C ALA A 353 33.50 -4.46 -6.95
N ARG A 354 34.39 -5.10 -6.18
CA ARG A 354 35.82 -4.81 -6.21
C ARG A 354 36.44 -5.21 -7.55
N ASP A 355 36.15 -6.42 -8.00
CA ASP A 355 36.78 -7.04 -9.17
C ASP A 355 35.92 -6.92 -10.43
N TRP A 356 34.59 -6.78 -10.29
CA TRP A 356 33.68 -6.46 -11.40
C TRP A 356 33.62 -4.96 -11.70
N LYS A 357 34.41 -4.54 -12.69
CA LYS A 357 34.47 -3.16 -13.18
C LYS A 357 33.08 -2.57 -13.48
N SER A 358 32.21 -3.29 -14.18
CA SER A 358 30.87 -2.80 -14.55
C SER A 358 29.99 -2.54 -13.31
N LEU A 359 30.00 -3.46 -12.33
CA LEU A 359 29.27 -3.28 -11.07
C LEU A 359 29.83 -2.09 -10.26
N ARG A 360 31.16 -1.92 -10.26
CA ARG A 360 31.80 -0.79 -9.60
C ARG A 360 31.38 0.55 -10.20
N GLU A 361 31.41 0.64 -11.53
CA GLU A 361 30.98 1.84 -12.25
C GLU A 361 29.51 2.14 -11.98
N LEU A 362 28.65 1.11 -11.93
CA LEU A 362 27.24 1.25 -11.57
C LEU A 362 27.05 1.82 -10.15
N LEU A 363 27.71 1.23 -9.15
CA LEU A 363 27.62 1.69 -7.76
C LEU A 363 28.15 3.12 -7.58
N GLU A 364 29.22 3.47 -8.29
CA GLU A 364 29.77 4.83 -8.28
C GLU A 364 28.80 5.84 -8.93
N MET A 365 28.13 5.46 -10.02
CA MET A 365 27.09 6.27 -10.64
C MET A 365 25.90 6.47 -9.70
N ILE A 366 25.43 5.40 -9.04
CA ILE A 366 24.35 5.47 -8.05
C ILE A 366 24.73 6.39 -6.89
N ALA A 367 25.92 6.22 -6.32
CA ALA A 367 26.38 7.05 -5.21
C ALA A 367 26.48 8.53 -5.58
N ARG A 368 26.95 8.85 -6.80
CA ARG A 368 26.97 10.21 -7.32
C ARG A 368 25.56 10.77 -7.53
N ALA A 369 24.64 9.98 -8.08
CA ALA A 369 23.26 10.38 -8.29
C ALA A 369 22.55 10.69 -6.95
N VAL A 370 22.70 9.81 -5.96
CA VAL A 370 22.19 10.03 -4.59
C VAL A 370 22.79 11.30 -3.99
N ALA A 371 24.11 11.48 -4.08
CA ALA A 371 24.77 12.67 -3.57
C ALA A 371 24.23 13.95 -4.22
N SER A 372 23.99 13.95 -5.54
CA SER A 372 23.42 15.10 -6.25
C SER A 372 21.98 15.44 -5.85
N ILE A 373 21.18 14.44 -5.45
CA ILE A 373 19.76 14.63 -5.10
C ILE A 373 19.55 14.78 -3.58
N THR A 374 20.60 14.68 -2.75
CA THR A 374 20.51 14.79 -1.28
C THR A 374 19.77 16.05 -0.81
N ASN A 375 20.07 17.21 -1.41
CA ASN A 375 19.41 18.47 -1.04
C ASN A 375 17.90 18.44 -1.29
N PHE A 376 17.49 17.88 -2.43
CA PHE A 376 16.07 17.66 -2.75
C PHE A 376 15.45 16.61 -1.81
N GLY A 377 16.19 15.55 -1.45
CA GLY A 377 15.76 14.55 -0.49
C GLY A 377 15.47 15.12 0.90
N VAL A 378 16.30 16.05 1.40
CA VAL A 378 16.05 16.75 2.67
C VAL A 378 14.80 17.63 2.58
N LEU A 379 14.61 18.35 1.47
CA LEU A 379 13.40 19.15 1.27
C LEU A 379 12.14 18.28 1.19
N LEU A 380 12.20 17.16 0.47
CA LEU A 380 11.12 16.19 0.38
C LEU A 380 10.79 15.58 1.75
N PHE A 381 11.80 15.22 2.54
CA PHE A 381 11.62 14.73 3.90
C PHE A 381 10.96 15.79 4.80
N LEU A 382 11.39 17.05 4.72
CA LEU A 382 10.78 18.15 5.44
C LEU A 382 9.32 18.34 5.04
N PHE A 383 9.02 18.27 3.74
CA PHE A 383 7.65 18.36 3.22
C PHE A 383 6.79 17.21 3.77
N ILE A 384 7.24 15.96 3.69
CA ILE A 384 6.54 14.80 4.26
C ILE A 384 6.32 15.00 5.76
N TYR A 385 7.33 15.48 6.49
CA TYR A 385 7.22 15.76 7.93
C TYR A 385 6.17 16.83 8.22
N ILE A 386 6.16 17.94 7.47
CA ILE A 386 5.14 19.00 7.60
C ILE A 386 3.75 18.42 7.32
N TYR A 387 3.55 17.67 6.24
CA TYR A 387 2.25 17.08 5.93
C TYR A 387 1.82 16.00 6.93
N ALA A 388 2.77 15.26 7.51
CA ALA A 388 2.49 14.35 8.61
C ALA A 388 2.02 15.11 9.86
N LEU A 389 2.70 16.21 10.22
CA LEU A 389 2.26 17.08 11.33
C LEU A 389 0.91 17.74 11.05
N VAL A 390 0.68 18.22 9.82
CA VAL A 390 -0.63 18.75 9.41
C VAL A 390 -1.67 17.64 9.48
N GLY A 391 -1.39 16.42 9.06
CA GLY A 391 -2.30 15.28 9.17
C GLY A 391 -2.64 14.95 10.62
N VAL A 392 -1.65 14.91 11.52
CA VAL A 392 -1.85 14.71 12.96
C VAL A 392 -2.64 15.87 13.56
N GLN A 393 -2.28 17.11 13.23
CA GLN A 393 -2.94 18.29 13.78
C GLN A 393 -4.35 18.46 13.24
N VAL A 394 -4.62 18.26 11.94
CA VAL A 394 -5.98 18.28 11.38
C VAL A 394 -6.81 17.14 11.97
N GLY A 395 -6.21 15.96 12.14
CA GLY A 395 -6.81 14.85 12.85
C GLY A 395 -7.13 15.16 14.33
N THR A 396 -6.37 16.06 14.96
CA THR A 396 -6.53 16.44 16.38
C THR A 396 -7.40 17.70 16.57
N LEU A 397 -7.31 18.71 15.68
CA LEU A 397 -7.99 20.01 15.76
C LEU A 397 -9.48 19.89 15.45
N HIS A 398 -9.88 18.97 14.57
CA HIS A 398 -11.29 18.59 14.41
C HIS A 398 -11.88 17.94 15.67
N GLY A 399 -11.04 17.55 16.64
CA GLY A 399 -11.47 17.13 17.97
C GLY A 399 -11.75 18.27 18.95
N SER A 400 -11.51 19.55 18.61
CA SER A 400 -11.69 20.65 19.58
C SER A 400 -12.27 21.95 19.03
N ILE A 401 -12.30 22.19 17.71
CA ILE A 401 -12.79 23.46 17.17
C ILE A 401 -13.53 23.20 15.85
N VAL A 402 -14.76 23.69 15.75
CA VAL A 402 -15.63 23.85 14.56
C VAL A 402 -16.65 22.71 14.24
N PRO A 403 -17.96 22.91 14.52
CA PRO A 403 -19.04 22.20 13.87
C PRO A 403 -19.43 22.94 12.58
N PHE A 404 -18.81 22.65 11.43
CA PHE A 404 -19.23 23.24 10.16
C PHE A 404 -19.25 22.23 9.00
N LYS A 405 -20.48 21.76 8.72
CA LYS A 405 -21.09 21.31 7.46
C LYS A 405 -20.17 20.74 6.35
N THR A 406 -20.12 19.42 6.31
CA THR A 406 -20.21 18.50 5.15
C THR A 406 -20.01 19.09 3.75
N HIS A 407 -18.89 18.75 3.09
CA HIS A 407 -18.85 18.35 1.66
C HIS A 407 -17.46 17.90 1.16
N LEU A 408 -16.39 18.08 1.95
CA LEU A 408 -15.01 17.73 1.56
C LEU A 408 -14.39 16.55 2.33
N LEU A 409 -15.21 15.74 3.01
CA LEU A 409 -14.76 14.70 3.95
C LEU A 409 -14.43 13.35 3.29
N GLY A 410 -14.80 13.14 2.01
CA GLY A 410 -14.54 11.89 1.29
C GLY A 410 -13.06 11.67 0.92
N LEU A 411 -12.29 12.74 0.68
CA LEU A 411 -10.87 12.63 0.32
C LEU A 411 -9.97 12.23 1.50
N HIS A 412 -10.39 12.52 2.74
CA HIS A 412 -9.55 12.36 3.92
C HIS A 412 -9.47 10.90 4.39
N ALA A 413 -10.54 10.11 4.18
CA ALA A 413 -10.64 8.72 4.63
C ALA A 413 -9.77 7.73 3.84
N GLN A 414 -9.37 8.07 2.60
CA GLN A 414 -8.50 7.22 1.78
C GLN A 414 -7.00 7.42 2.05
N PHE A 415 -6.57 8.61 2.48
CA PHE A 415 -5.14 8.94 2.58
C PHE A 415 -4.51 8.70 3.96
N PHE A 416 -5.30 8.78 5.04
CA PHE A 416 -4.81 8.54 6.40
C PHE A 416 -5.54 7.34 6.99
N GLY A 417 -4.81 6.24 7.20
CA GLY A 417 -5.37 4.96 7.59
C GLY A 417 -6.35 4.99 8.77
N ASN A 418 -7.38 4.14 8.65
CA ASN A 418 -8.16 3.55 9.74
C ASN A 418 -8.51 4.45 10.92
N THR A 419 -9.41 5.43 10.71
CA THR A 419 -10.17 6.04 11.81
C THR A 419 -11.66 6.13 11.49
N MET A 420 -12.25 5.08 10.91
CA MET A 420 -13.70 4.91 10.99
C MET A 420 -14.02 4.32 12.37
N ARG A 421 -14.76 5.07 13.20
CA ARG A 421 -15.38 4.55 14.42
C ARG A 421 -16.86 4.38 14.20
N PHE A 422 -17.36 3.25 14.65
CA PHE A 422 -18.75 2.86 14.66
C PHE A 422 -19.44 3.52 15.87
N ASP A 423 -20.66 4.02 15.71
CA ASP A 423 -21.57 4.37 16.80
C ASP A 423 -21.95 3.10 17.60
N ASP A 424 -22.70 3.26 18.69
CA ASP A 424 -23.15 2.15 19.53
C ASP A 424 -24.06 1.15 18.77
N GLU A 425 -24.48 1.53 17.56
CA GLU A 425 -25.34 0.76 16.66
C GLU A 425 -24.55 0.07 15.52
N GLY A 426 -23.22 0.25 15.45
CA GLY A 426 -22.39 -0.39 14.43
C GLY A 426 -22.33 0.35 13.08
N TYR A 427 -22.76 1.61 13.01
CA TYR A 427 -22.62 2.49 11.84
C TYR A 427 -21.47 3.46 12.03
N PRO A 428 -20.55 3.64 11.06
CA PRO A 428 -19.51 4.63 11.20
C PRO A 428 -20.07 6.03 11.05
N THR A 429 -20.19 6.71 12.18
CA THR A 429 -20.63 8.10 12.24
C THR A 429 -19.44 9.03 12.14
N PRO A 430 -19.42 9.99 11.22
CA PRO A 430 -18.62 11.19 11.38
C PRO A 430 -19.37 12.15 12.32
N PHE A 431 -19.32 11.90 13.64
CA PHE A 431 -19.59 12.81 14.80
C PHE A 431 -20.51 12.23 15.88
N THR A 432 -19.96 12.02 17.08
CA THR A 432 -20.34 12.64 18.37
C THR A 432 -19.32 12.14 19.41
N LEU A 433 -18.59 13.07 20.03
CA LEU A 433 -17.34 12.79 20.73
C LEU A 433 -17.44 13.22 22.19
N GLU A 434 -18.49 12.80 22.91
CA GLU A 434 -18.56 13.01 24.36
C GLU A 434 -17.88 11.89 25.17
N GLY A 435 -17.86 10.65 24.67
CA GLY A 435 -17.42 9.49 25.47
C GLY A 435 -15.97 9.03 25.32
N PHE A 436 -15.21 9.49 24.32
CA PHE A 436 -13.84 8.97 24.10
C PHE A 436 -12.82 9.51 25.11
N TRP A 437 -13.05 10.72 25.64
CA TRP A 437 -12.11 11.40 26.55
C TRP A 437 -12.50 11.28 28.03
N ASP A 438 -13.71 10.77 28.32
CA ASP A 438 -14.22 10.48 29.67
C ASP A 438 -13.66 9.14 30.22
N GLY A 439 -13.31 8.19 29.35
CA GLY A 439 -12.78 6.90 29.79
C GLY A 439 -13.84 5.93 30.32
N THR A 440 -15.12 6.18 30.01
CA THR A 440 -16.26 5.33 30.39
C THR A 440 -16.51 4.13 29.47
N VAL A 441 -15.81 4.02 28.34
CA VAL A 441 -15.92 2.83 27.46
C VAL A 441 -15.02 1.71 28.00
N ASN A 442 -15.65 0.70 28.60
CA ASN A 442 -15.00 -0.46 29.20
C ASN A 442 -14.21 -1.26 28.13
N MET A 443 -12.88 -1.26 28.21
CA MET A 443 -11.96 -1.97 27.28
C MET A 443 -12.18 -3.49 27.18
N LYS A 444 -13.07 -4.08 28.00
CA LYS A 444 -13.20 -5.53 28.17
C LYS A 444 -13.90 -6.29 27.03
N ASN A 445 -14.60 -5.63 26.10
CA ASN A 445 -15.29 -6.35 25.00
C ASN A 445 -14.54 -6.40 23.66
N ARG A 446 -13.33 -5.83 23.57
CA ARG A 446 -12.55 -5.83 22.32
C ARG A 446 -11.95 -7.20 21.93
N TYR A 447 -12.01 -8.19 22.82
CA TYR A 447 -11.43 -9.52 22.59
C TYR A 447 -12.45 -10.67 22.49
N ARG A 448 -13.75 -10.41 22.66
CA ARG A 448 -14.75 -11.51 22.70
C ARG A 448 -15.39 -11.85 21.36
N HIS A 449 -15.39 -10.95 20.39
CA HIS A 449 -15.98 -11.24 19.06
C HIS A 449 -14.96 -11.66 17.99
N THR A 450 -13.66 -11.40 18.18
CA THR A 450 -12.60 -11.87 17.28
C THR A 450 -12.12 -13.28 17.59
N ALA A 451 -12.39 -13.82 18.78
CA ALA A 451 -11.99 -15.17 19.18
C ALA A 451 -13.02 -16.27 18.86
N SER A 452 -14.31 -15.92 18.66
CA SER A 452 -15.35 -16.92 18.38
C SER A 452 -15.63 -17.16 16.89
N GLN A 453 -14.97 -16.43 15.97
CA GLN A 453 -15.04 -16.69 14.52
C GLN A 453 -13.81 -17.41 13.96
N PHE A 454 -12.81 -17.71 14.80
CA PHE A 454 -11.66 -18.56 14.45
C PHE A 454 -11.72 -19.96 15.07
N LEU A 455 -12.75 -20.25 15.87
CA LEU A 455 -13.03 -21.57 16.44
C LEU A 455 -14.54 -21.85 16.39
N SER A 456 -15.07 -22.01 15.18
CA SER A 456 -16.25 -22.83 14.87
C SER A 456 -16.27 -23.13 13.37
#